data_AF-A0A379A2U9-F1
#
_entry.id   AF-A0A379A2U9-F1
#
_cell.length_a   1.000
_cell.length_b   1.000
_cell.length_c   1.000
_cell.angle_alpha   90.00
_cell.angle_beta   90.00
_cell.angle_gamma   90.00
#
_symmetry.space_group_name_H-M   'P 1'
#
loop_
_entity.id
_entity.type
_entity.pdbx_description
1 polymer ?
#
loop_
_entity_poly.entity_id
_entity_poly.type
_entity_poly.pdbx_seq_one_letter_code
_entity_poly.pdbx_strand_id
1 'polypeptide(L)'
;MPRIRFALPHVIAYYVDRDYIDISLSRVLPLAALCLFGLLTGVIFNHGLQHPYDKMLHVGFFGLLTLSIHAFFCCRLRISAISSLALGFTGEWVQMFIPGRDASLLDAVANGTGVVLVVAAIALWRMESRKIDAERQSGETAGFGELQPIRLSSSPSSRGVSDR
;
A
#
# COMPACT_ATOMS: atom_id res chain seq x y z
N MET A 1 16.83 13.52 2.99
CA MET A 1 17.06 13.38 1.53
C MET A 1 16.31 14.48 0.81
N PRO A 2 16.92 15.12 -0.21
CA PRO A 2 16.27 16.16 -0.99
C PRO A 2 15.00 15.62 -1.68
N ARG A 3 13.94 16.43 -1.73
CA ARG A 3 12.65 16.09 -2.35
C ARG A 3 12.38 17.09 -3.46
N ILE A 4 12.17 16.60 -4.67
CA ILE A 4 11.78 17.43 -5.82
C ILE A 4 10.29 17.18 -6.08
N ARG A 5 9.51 18.25 -6.14
CA ARG A 5 8.06 18.21 -6.36
C ARG A 5 7.78 18.60 -7.81
N PHE A 6 7.22 17.68 -8.58
CA PHE A 6 6.74 17.95 -9.94
C PHE A 6 5.23 18.02 -9.96
N ALA A 7 4.68 19.00 -10.68
CA ALA A 7 3.25 19.11 -10.92
C ALA A 7 2.78 17.95 -11.82
N LEU A 8 1.71 17.27 -11.42
CA LEU A 8 1.13 16.17 -12.19
C LEU A 8 0.26 16.73 -13.33
N PRO A 9 0.28 16.10 -14.54
CA PRO A 9 -0.73 16.38 -15.56
C PRO A 9 -2.13 16.15 -15.00
N HIS A 10 -3.08 17.04 -15.34
CA HIS A 10 -4.45 17.03 -14.79
C HIS A 10 -5.15 15.67 -14.85
N VAL A 11 -4.90 14.89 -15.90
CA VAL A 11 -5.47 13.53 -16.08
C VAL A 11 -5.02 12.59 -14.97
N ILE A 12 -3.74 12.64 -14.59
CA ILE A 12 -3.17 11.78 -13.55
C ILE A 12 -3.53 12.31 -12.16
N ALA A 13 -3.54 13.63 -11.99
CA ALA A 13 -3.94 14.28 -10.74
C ALA A 13 -5.38 13.89 -10.34
N TYR A 14 -6.30 13.77 -11.32
CA TYR A 14 -7.67 13.32 -11.07
C TYR A 14 -7.74 11.90 -10.47
N TYR A 15 -6.92 10.96 -10.98
CA TYR A 15 -6.90 9.58 -10.46
C TYR A 15 -6.07 9.44 -9.17
N VAL A 16 -5.07 10.30 -8.98
CA VAL A 16 -4.12 10.24 -7.86
C VAL A 16 -4.56 11.12 -6.68
N ASP A 17 -5.51 12.04 -6.89
CA ASP A 17 -6.06 12.99 -5.91
C ASP A 17 -4.95 13.81 -5.23
N ARG A 18 -3.93 14.15 -6.03
CA ARG A 18 -2.79 15.00 -5.64
C ARG A 18 -2.25 15.72 -6.86
N ASP A 19 -1.87 16.97 -6.65
CA ASP A 19 -1.29 17.83 -7.69
C ASP A 19 0.22 17.65 -7.86
N TYR A 20 0.87 16.86 -7.00
CA TYR A 20 2.32 16.69 -6.98
C TYR A 20 2.78 15.26 -6.70
N ILE A 21 3.87 14.84 -7.38
CA ILE A 21 4.67 13.67 -7.01
C ILE A 21 5.91 14.15 -6.26
N ASP A 22 6.10 13.67 -5.02
CA ASP A 22 7.40 13.77 -4.33
C ASP A 22 8.35 12.72 -4.90
N ILE A 23 9.21 13.14 -5.82
CA ILE A 23 10.31 12.31 -6.34
C ILE A 23 11.40 12.29 -5.26
N SER A 24 11.30 11.30 -4.37
CA SER A 24 12.37 10.95 -3.44
C SER A 24 13.21 9.85 -4.07
N LEU A 25 14.53 10.01 -4.04
CA LEU A 25 15.47 9.00 -4.55
C LEU A 25 15.18 7.61 -3.97
N SER A 26 14.83 7.54 -2.68
CA SER A 26 14.45 6.30 -1.98
C SER A 26 13.21 5.59 -2.53
N ARG A 27 12.34 6.29 -3.27
CA ARG A 27 11.13 5.70 -3.89
C ARG A 27 11.38 5.33 -5.35
N VAL A 28 12.19 6.13 -6.04
CA VAL A 28 12.47 5.94 -7.47
C VAL A 28 13.51 4.84 -7.69
N LEU A 29 14.56 4.82 -6.89
CA LEU A 29 15.68 3.88 -7.05
C LEU A 29 15.23 2.41 -7.01
N PRO A 30 14.44 1.92 -6.02
CA PRO A 30 14.00 0.53 -6.02
C PRO A 30 13.12 0.19 -7.23
N LEU A 31 12.22 1.09 -7.61
CA LEU A 31 11.37 0.91 -8.78
C LEU A 31 12.21 0.84 -10.07
N ALA A 32 13.14 1.78 -10.25
CA ALA A 32 14.02 1.82 -11.42
C ALA A 32 14.92 0.58 -11.49
N ALA A 33 15.47 0.14 -10.37
CA ALA A 33 16.29 -1.07 -10.29
C ALA A 33 15.48 -2.32 -10.67
N LEU A 34 14.25 -2.45 -10.20
CA LEU A 34 13.37 -3.57 -10.57
C LEU A 34 12.95 -3.51 -12.04
N CYS A 35 12.63 -2.33 -12.57
CA CYS A 35 12.32 -2.17 -13.99
C CYS A 35 13.52 -2.57 -14.87
N LEU A 36 14.73 -2.13 -14.50
CA LEU A 36 15.95 -2.52 -15.20
C LEU A 36 16.19 -4.02 -15.10
N PHE A 37 16.11 -4.59 -13.90
CA PHE A 37 16.26 -6.02 -13.68
C PHE A 37 15.27 -6.83 -14.52
N GLY A 38 13.97 -6.49 -14.48
CA GLY A 38 12.93 -7.17 -15.25
C GLY A 38 13.13 -7.07 -16.76
N LEU A 39 13.62 -5.93 -17.27
CA LEU A 39 13.98 -5.78 -18.68
C LEU A 39 15.15 -6.71 -19.05
N LEU A 40 16.21 -6.70 -18.24
CA LEU A 40 17.39 -7.52 -18.46
C LEU A 40 17.05 -9.01 -18.42
N THR A 41 16.29 -9.49 -17.44
CA THR A 41 15.97 -10.92 -17.28
C THR A 41 14.80 -11.39 -18.14
N GLY A 42 13.86 -10.51 -18.46
CA GLY A 42 12.67 -10.84 -19.24
C GLY A 42 12.92 -10.80 -20.75
N VAL A 43 13.81 -9.91 -21.21
CA VAL A 43 14.04 -9.67 -22.65
C VAL A 43 15.42 -10.08 -23.11
N ILE A 44 16.47 -9.72 -22.35
CA ILE A 44 17.86 -9.83 -22.83
C ILE A 44 18.48 -11.18 -22.46
N PHE A 45 18.30 -11.61 -21.22
CA PHE A 45 18.94 -12.82 -20.70
C PHE A 45 17.94 -13.96 -20.53
N ASN A 46 18.39 -15.18 -20.81
CA ASN A 46 17.71 -16.37 -20.32
C ASN A 46 18.32 -16.75 -18.97
N HIS A 47 17.58 -16.55 -17.88
CA HIS A 47 18.05 -16.85 -16.53
C HIS A 47 18.32 -18.35 -16.32
N GLY A 48 17.86 -19.23 -17.22
CA GLY A 48 18.17 -20.66 -17.21
C GLY A 48 17.67 -21.40 -15.97
N LEU A 49 16.88 -20.73 -15.13
CA LEU A 49 16.29 -21.30 -13.93
C LEU A 49 15.24 -22.33 -14.36
N GLN A 50 15.42 -23.55 -13.88
CA GLN A 50 14.45 -24.60 -14.10
C GLN A 50 13.31 -24.50 -13.08
N HIS A 51 12.22 -25.18 -13.40
CA HIS A 51 11.10 -25.40 -12.51
C HIS A 51 11.60 -26.02 -11.18
N PRO A 52 11.21 -25.53 -9.98
CA PRO A 52 10.20 -24.51 -9.67
C PRO A 52 10.73 -23.09 -9.42
N TYR A 53 12.04 -22.88 -9.45
CA TYR A 53 12.68 -21.63 -9.01
C TYR A 53 12.32 -20.44 -9.89
N ASP A 54 12.09 -20.69 -11.17
CA ASP A 54 11.62 -19.68 -12.12
C ASP A 54 10.32 -19.00 -11.65
N LYS A 55 9.34 -19.79 -11.22
CA LYS A 55 8.06 -19.29 -10.71
C LYS A 55 8.20 -18.52 -9.41
N MET A 56 9.14 -18.92 -8.55
CA MET A 56 9.43 -18.19 -7.32
C MET A 56 10.02 -16.81 -7.62
N LEU A 57 10.83 -16.70 -8.69
CA LEU A 57 11.34 -15.42 -9.18
C LEU A 57 10.18 -14.54 -9.66
N HIS A 58 9.24 -15.07 -10.43
CA HIS A 58 8.04 -14.35 -10.86
C HIS A 58 7.21 -13.83 -9.66
N VAL A 59 6.92 -14.70 -8.68
CA VAL A 59 6.19 -14.30 -7.44
C VAL A 59 6.96 -13.21 -6.68
N GLY A 60 8.25 -13.41 -6.44
CA GLY A 60 9.08 -12.47 -5.68
C GLY A 60 9.23 -11.13 -6.39
N PHE A 61 9.51 -11.16 -7.69
CA PHE A 61 9.67 -9.98 -8.53
C PHE A 61 8.38 -9.15 -8.56
N PHE A 62 7.23 -9.76 -8.88
CA PHE A 62 5.97 -9.03 -8.95
C PHE A 62 5.48 -8.56 -7.58
N GLY A 63 5.80 -9.26 -6.49
CA GLY A 63 5.59 -8.77 -5.14
C GLY A 63 6.41 -7.49 -4.85
N LEU A 64 7.72 -7.53 -5.07
CA LEU A 64 8.60 -6.38 -4.86
C LEU A 64 8.29 -5.20 -5.79
N LEU A 65 7.91 -5.49 -7.04
CA LEU A 65 7.47 -4.49 -7.99
C LEU A 65 6.19 -3.81 -7.50
N THR A 66 5.21 -4.59 -7.03
CA THR A 66 3.96 -4.06 -6.44
C THR A 66 4.26 -3.15 -5.25
N LEU A 67 5.15 -3.58 -4.35
CA LEU A 67 5.54 -2.77 -3.18
C LEU A 67 6.26 -1.48 -3.59
N SER A 68 7.13 -1.54 -4.59
CA SER A 68 7.87 -0.37 -5.09
C SER A 68 6.95 0.63 -5.77
N ILE A 69 6.02 0.15 -6.61
CA ILE A 69 4.97 0.98 -7.21
C ILE A 69 4.06 1.57 -6.11
N HIS A 70 3.72 0.78 -5.08
CA HIS A 70 2.95 1.26 -3.94
C HIS A 70 3.64 2.41 -3.21
N ALA A 71 4.93 2.27 -2.94
CA ALA A 71 5.74 3.31 -2.31
C ALA A 71 5.88 4.56 -3.21
N PHE A 72 5.96 4.38 -4.53
CA PHE A 72 6.03 5.46 -5.50
C PHE A 72 4.73 6.28 -5.58
N PHE A 73 3.57 5.63 -5.70
CA PHE A 73 2.25 6.29 -5.79
C PHE A 73 1.63 6.63 -4.42
N CYS A 74 2.46 6.98 -3.42
CA CYS A 74 2.00 7.42 -2.10
C CYS A 74 1.01 6.46 -1.43
N CYS A 75 1.26 5.15 -1.57
CA CYS A 75 0.51 4.10 -0.91
C CYS A 75 -0.94 3.91 -1.42
N ARG A 76 -1.22 4.18 -2.70
CA ARG A 76 -2.51 3.86 -3.33
C ARG A 76 -2.56 2.39 -3.79
N LEU A 77 -3.16 1.53 -2.96
CA LEU A 77 -3.18 0.08 -3.17
C LEU A 77 -3.81 -0.35 -4.52
N ARG A 78 -4.87 0.34 -4.95
CA ARG A 78 -5.56 0.05 -6.22
C ARG A 78 -4.66 0.29 -7.43
N ILE A 79 -3.99 1.45 -7.46
CA ILE A 79 -3.08 1.82 -8.56
C ILE A 79 -1.90 0.83 -8.60
N SER A 80 -1.31 0.51 -7.45
CA SER A 80 -0.20 -0.44 -7.41
C SER A 80 -0.58 -1.83 -7.90
N ALA A 81 -1.75 -2.33 -7.54
CA ALA A 81 -2.22 -3.64 -7.99
C ALA A 81 -2.48 -3.67 -9.51
N ILE A 82 -3.22 -2.68 -10.02
CA ILE A 82 -3.57 -2.60 -11.45
C ILE A 82 -2.32 -2.45 -12.30
N SER A 83 -1.42 -1.53 -11.95
CA SER A 83 -0.19 -1.31 -12.71
C SER A 83 0.70 -2.56 -12.72
N SER A 84 0.81 -3.27 -11.61
CA SER A 84 1.65 -4.48 -11.54
C SER A 84 1.07 -5.63 -12.35
N LEU A 85 -0.26 -5.84 -12.28
CA LEU A 85 -0.93 -6.84 -13.12
C LEU A 85 -0.80 -6.50 -14.61
N ALA A 86 -1.00 -5.23 -14.99
CA ALA A 86 -0.85 -4.80 -16.37
C ALA A 86 0.58 -5.03 -16.89
N LEU A 87 1.60 -4.73 -16.08
CA LEU A 87 3.00 -5.01 -16.41
C LEU A 87 3.26 -6.52 -16.55
N GLY A 88 2.66 -7.35 -15.69
CA GLY A 88 2.73 -8.81 -15.78
C GLY A 88 2.19 -9.35 -17.08
N PHE A 89 0.94 -8.99 -17.42
CA PHE A 89 0.33 -9.39 -18.69
C PHE A 89 1.11 -8.88 -19.90
N THR A 90 1.61 -7.65 -19.84
CA THR A 90 2.43 -7.08 -20.93
C THR A 90 3.75 -7.83 -21.08
N GLY A 91 4.39 -8.22 -19.97
CA GLY A 91 5.62 -9.02 -20.00
C GLY A 91 5.43 -10.37 -20.67
N GLU A 92 4.40 -11.13 -20.26
CA GLU A 92 4.05 -12.41 -20.88
C GLU A 92 3.71 -12.26 -22.37
N TRP A 93 2.96 -11.21 -22.73
CA TRP A 93 2.66 -10.92 -24.12
C TRP A 93 3.94 -10.65 -24.91
N VAL A 94 4.81 -9.76 -24.44
CA VAL A 94 6.08 -9.45 -25.11
C VAL A 94 6.93 -10.70 -25.29
N GLN A 95 6.94 -11.61 -24.31
CA GLN A 95 7.66 -12.88 -24.41
C GLN A 95 7.17 -13.79 -25.55
N MET A 96 5.89 -13.73 -25.95
CA MET A 96 5.37 -14.47 -27.11
C MET A 96 6.08 -14.11 -28.42
N PHE A 97 6.67 -12.91 -28.49
CA PHE A 97 7.37 -12.44 -29.68
C PHE A 97 8.88 -12.65 -29.62
N ILE A 98 9.41 -13.18 -28.50
CA ILE A 98 10.84 -13.40 -28.31
C ILE A 98 11.18 -14.85 -28.71
N PRO A 99 12.03 -15.06 -29.74
CA PRO A 99 12.42 -16.40 -30.16
C PRO A 99 13.08 -17.18 -29.01
N GLY A 100 12.62 -18.41 -28.76
CA GLY A 100 13.15 -19.27 -27.69
C GLY A 100 12.57 -18.99 -26.30
N ARG A 101 11.49 -18.21 -26.20
CA ARG A 101 10.67 -18.05 -24.99
C ARG A 101 9.24 -18.45 -25.29
N ASP A 102 8.64 -19.21 -24.37
CA ASP A 102 7.22 -19.53 -24.41
C ASP A 102 6.51 -18.72 -23.33
N ALA A 103 5.48 -17.98 -23.72
CA ALA A 103 4.59 -17.36 -22.76
C ALA A 103 3.78 -18.45 -22.05
N SER A 104 3.73 -18.39 -20.73
CA SER A 104 3.17 -19.46 -19.91
C SER A 104 2.05 -18.93 -19.05
N LEU A 105 0.89 -19.60 -19.11
CA LEU A 105 -0.21 -19.28 -18.21
C LEU A 105 0.19 -19.43 -16.73
N LEU A 106 1.13 -20.35 -16.44
CA LEU A 106 1.63 -20.55 -15.09
C LEU A 106 2.48 -19.37 -14.60
N ASP A 107 3.16 -18.67 -15.50
CA ASP A 107 3.99 -17.52 -15.14
C ASP A 107 3.09 -16.30 -14.91
N ALA A 108 2.03 -16.15 -15.71
CA ALA A 108 0.96 -15.19 -15.43
C ALA A 108 0.31 -15.40 -14.05
N VAL A 109 0.05 -16.65 -13.65
CA VAL A 109 -0.47 -16.99 -12.32
C VAL A 109 0.56 -16.69 -11.22
N ALA A 110 1.84 -16.98 -11.44
CA ALA A 110 2.92 -16.66 -10.50
C ALA A 110 3.04 -15.14 -10.29
N ASN A 111 2.98 -14.36 -11.38
CA ASN A 111 2.95 -12.89 -11.34
C ASN A 111 1.79 -12.39 -10.48
N GLY A 112 0.57 -12.87 -10.77
CA GLY A 112 -0.64 -12.50 -10.03
C GLY A 112 -0.56 -12.88 -8.54
N THR A 113 0.02 -14.03 -8.22
CA THR A 113 0.22 -14.49 -6.83
C THR A 113 1.11 -13.51 -6.06
N GLY A 114 2.22 -13.06 -6.65
CA GLY A 114 3.10 -12.06 -6.04
C GLY A 114 2.37 -10.75 -5.73
N VAL A 115 1.56 -10.26 -6.68
CA VAL A 115 0.74 -9.05 -6.48
C VAL A 115 -0.26 -9.23 -5.34
N VAL A 116 -1.02 -10.33 -5.34
CA VAL A 116 -2.06 -10.60 -4.34
C VAL A 116 -1.48 -10.71 -2.94
N LEU A 117 -0.34 -11.40 -2.77
CA LEU A 117 0.30 -11.54 -1.47
C LEU A 117 0.68 -10.19 -0.86
N VAL A 118 1.29 -9.30 -1.64
CA VAL A 118 1.69 -7.97 -1.15
C VAL A 118 0.48 -7.07 -0.91
N VAL A 119 -0.52 -7.12 -1.79
CA VAL A 119 -1.78 -6.38 -1.60
C VAL A 119 -2.49 -6.81 -0.31
N ALA A 120 -2.58 -8.11 -0.07
CA ALA A 120 -3.17 -8.67 1.15
C ALA A 120 -2.37 -8.28 2.39
N ALA A 121 -1.04 -8.38 2.34
CA ALA A 121 -0.17 -7.99 3.45
C ALA A 121 -0.35 -6.51 3.83
N ILE A 122 -0.39 -5.60 2.85
CA ILE A 122 -0.61 -4.17 3.09
C ILE A 122 -2.03 -3.92 3.63
N ALA A 123 -3.04 -4.60 3.09
CA ALA A 123 -4.42 -4.46 3.56
C ALA A 123 -4.56 -4.92 5.02
N LEU A 124 -4.00 -6.08 5.37
CA LEU A 124 -3.97 -6.61 6.73
C LEU A 124 -3.28 -5.64 7.68
N TRP A 125 -2.09 -5.15 7.31
CA TRP A 125 -1.36 -4.17 8.11
C TRP A 125 -2.18 -2.90 8.40
N ARG A 126 -2.86 -2.37 7.38
CA ARG A 126 -3.71 -1.18 7.53
C ARG A 126 -4.92 -1.42 8.41
N MET A 127 -5.52 -2.62 8.35
CA MET A 127 -6.64 -2.97 9.21
C MET A 127 -6.18 -3.01 10.66
N GLU A 128 -5.02 -3.59 10.94
CA GLU A 128 -4.47 -3.65 12.29
C GLU A 128 -4.14 -2.26 12.84
N SER A 129 -3.47 -1.42 12.05
CA SER A 129 -3.15 -0.04 12.47
C SER A 129 -4.41 0.76 12.83
N ARG A 130 -5.49 0.60 12.05
CA ARG A 130 -6.77 1.28 12.31
C ARG A 130 -7.46 0.79 13.58
N LYS A 131 -7.34 -0.50 13.89
CA LYS A 131 -7.90 -1.06 15.14
C LYS A 131 -7.17 -0.49 16.35
N ILE A 132 -5.84 -0.50 16.32
CA ILE A 132 -5.00 0.07 17.40
C ILE A 132 -5.32 1.56 17.61
N ASP A 133 -5.45 2.33 16.53
CA ASP A 133 -5.79 3.76 16.61
C ASP A 133 -7.19 3.99 17.18
N ALA A 134 -8.17 3.16 16.80
CA ALA A 134 -9.54 3.24 17.32
C ALA A 134 -9.62 2.89 18.82
N GLU A 135 -8.93 1.83 19.25
CA GLU A 135 -8.86 1.44 20.67
C GLU A 135 -8.21 2.54 21.52
N ARG A 136 -7.15 3.18 21.02
CA ARG A 136 -6.49 4.30 21.70
C ARG A 136 -7.44 5.50 21.89
N GLN A 137 -8.19 5.87 20.85
CA GLN A 137 -9.15 6.96 20.92
C GLN A 137 -10.33 6.64 21.85
N SER A 138 -10.83 5.41 21.86
CA SER A 138 -11.86 4.97 22.81
C SER A 138 -11.37 5.01 24.26
N GLY A 139 -10.13 4.61 24.52
CA GLY A 139 -9.51 4.70 25.85
C GLY A 139 -9.32 6.14 26.35
N GLU A 140 -8.84 7.05 25.49
CA GLU A 140 -8.72 8.48 25.83
C GLU A 140 -10.09 9.14 26.10
N THR A 141 -11.12 8.78 25.31
CA THR A 141 -12.48 9.30 25.50
C THR A 141 -13.12 8.79 26.79
N ALA A 142 -12.88 7.52 27.16
CA ALA A 142 -13.32 6.96 28.44
C ALA A 142 -12.59 7.65 29.62
N GLY A 143 -11.29 7.89 29.52
CA GLY A 143 -10.51 8.60 30.54
C GLY A 143 -10.93 10.07 30.73
N PHE A 144 -11.36 10.76 29.67
CA PHE A 144 -11.92 12.10 29.77
C PHE A 144 -13.36 12.12 30.32
N GLY A 145 -14.14 11.07 30.08
CA GLY A 145 -15.50 10.93 30.61
C GLY A 145 -15.57 10.70 32.13
N GLU A 146 -14.48 10.26 32.76
CA GLU A 146 -14.39 9.99 34.20
C GLU A 146 -14.10 11.24 35.04
N LEU A 147 -13.72 12.36 34.41
CA LEU A 147 -13.69 13.68 35.05
C LEU A 147 -15.07 14.36 34.98
N GLN A 148 -16.12 13.69 35.47
CA GLN A 148 -17.34 14.42 35.80
C GLN A 148 -17.03 15.37 36.98
N PRO A 149 -17.29 16.68 36.87
CA PRO A 149 -17.21 17.53 38.05
C PRO A 149 -18.27 17.02 39.02
N ILE A 150 -17.83 16.51 40.17
CA ILE A 150 -18.69 16.23 41.31
C ILE A 150 -19.49 17.51 41.55
N ARG A 151 -20.75 17.53 41.13
CA ARG A 151 -21.69 18.58 41.52
C ARG A 151 -21.86 18.41 43.02
N LEU A 152 -21.07 19.15 43.78
CA LEU A 152 -21.30 19.37 45.20
C LEU A 152 -22.68 20.03 45.31
N SER A 153 -23.71 19.21 45.52
CA SER A 153 -25.02 19.68 45.92
C SER A 153 -24.88 20.25 47.32
N SER A 154 -24.61 21.55 47.41
CA SER A 154 -24.78 22.29 48.65
C SER A 154 -26.27 22.27 49.00
N SER A 155 -26.64 21.36 49.90
CA SER A 155 -27.92 21.40 50.60
C SER A 155 -27.86 22.50 51.65
N PRO A 156 -28.78 23.48 51.67
CA PRO A 156 -29.10 24.19 52.89
C PRO A 156 -30.29 23.48 53.54
N SER A 157 -29.96 22.67 54.54
CA SER A 157 -30.88 22.33 55.62
C SER A 157 -31.09 23.58 56.49
N SER A 158 -32.31 24.12 56.54
CA SER A 158 -32.87 24.63 57.80
C SER A 158 -34.38 24.78 57.72
N ARG A 159 -35.08 23.97 58.53
CA ARG A 159 -36.44 24.18 59.03
C ARG A 159 -36.51 25.43 59.92
N GLY A 160 -37.68 26.06 59.96
CA GLY A 160 -38.11 27.06 60.97
C GLY A 160 -39.24 27.95 60.41
N VAL A 161 -40.53 27.60 60.52
CA VAL A 161 -41.47 27.74 61.66
C VAL A 161 -42.12 29.13 61.75
N SER A 162 -43.48 29.15 61.75
CA SER A 162 -44.45 30.19 62.19
C SER A 162 -44.45 31.55 61.49
N ASP A 163 -45.55 32.29 61.33
CA ASP A 163 -46.89 32.26 61.92
C ASP A 163 -47.85 33.10 61.06
N ARG A 164 -49.12 32.67 61.04
CA ARG A 164 -50.38 33.43 60.82
C ARG A 164 -50.67 34.14 59.49
#